data_AF-A0A2N0QKF5-F1
#
_entry.id   AF-A0A2N0QKF5-F1
#
_cell.length_a   1.000
_cell.length_b   1.000
_cell.length_c   1.000
_cell.angle_alpha   90.00
_cell.angle_beta   90.00
_cell.angle_gamma   90.00
#
_symmetry.space_group_name_H-M   'P 1'
#
loop_
_entity.id
_entity.type
_entity.pdbx_description
1 polymer ?
#
loop_
_entity_poly.entity_id
_entity_poly.type
_entity_poly.pdbx_seq_one_letter_code
_entity_poly.pdbx_strand_id
1 'polypeptide(L)'
;FLHKCGNTVVKGVIIDQHNHPSPLPRKTPYNIKAQLQRIIDNEYILDLTTRKFLTGSMIQSYLNGKALSNLHLSLNNQSKINYYIEKTRHSQYPFGQNILGLYTNL
;
A
#
# COMPACT_ATOMS: atom_id res chain seq x y z
N PHE A 1 0.31 -37.42 -7.27
CA PHE A 1 0.29 -38.84 -6.87
C PHE A 1 0.41 -39.67 -8.15
N LEU A 2 1.44 -40.52 -8.27
CA LEU A 2 1.65 -41.36 -9.46
C LEU A 2 1.19 -42.79 -9.14
N HIS A 3 0.17 -43.27 -9.83
CA HIS A 3 -0.19 -44.69 -9.85
C HIS A 3 0.38 -45.29 -11.14
N LYS A 4 1.30 -46.26 -11.01
CA LYS A 4 1.83 -46.99 -12.17
C LYS A 4 0.92 -48.18 -12.48
N CYS A 5 0.33 -48.19 -13.66
CA CYS A 5 -0.06 -49.41 -14.35
C CYS A 5 0.12 -49.21 -15.86
N GLY A 6 0.94 -50.07 -16.50
CA GLY A 6 1.12 -50.14 -17.94
C GLY A 6 2.09 -49.11 -18.56
N ASN A 7 2.81 -49.53 -19.61
CA ASN A 7 3.79 -48.74 -20.36
C ASN A 7 3.14 -47.67 -21.26
N THR A 8 2.25 -46.85 -20.71
CA THR A 8 1.68 -45.69 -21.40
C THR A 8 1.83 -44.48 -20.50
N VAL A 9 2.72 -43.56 -20.87
CA VAL A 9 2.83 -42.25 -20.21
C VAL A 9 1.64 -41.41 -20.65
N VAL A 10 0.53 -41.53 -19.92
CA VAL A 10 -0.57 -40.56 -20.04
C VAL A 10 -0.21 -39.38 -19.16
N LYS A 11 0.11 -38.24 -19.78
CA LYS A 11 0.37 -36.98 -19.06
C LYS A 11 -0.97 -36.45 -18.53
N GLY A 12 -1.42 -36.99 -17.40
CA GLY A 12 -2.60 -36.49 -16.69
C GLY A 12 -2.31 -35.10 -16.14
N VAL A 13 -2.74 -34.05 -16.84
CA VAL A 13 -2.84 -32.71 -16.28
C VAL A 13 -4.05 -32.73 -15.36
N ILE A 14 -3.82 -32.83 -14.04
CA ILE A 14 -4.87 -32.55 -13.07
C ILE A 14 -5.08 -31.04 -13.13
N ILE A 15 -6.13 -30.61 -13.83
CA ILE A 15 -6.55 -29.22 -13.84
C ILE A 15 -7.25 -29.02 -12.50
N ASP A 16 -6.52 -28.51 -11.52
CA ASP A 16 -7.11 -28.02 -10.27
C ASP A 16 -7.90 -26.74 -10.59
N GLN A 17 -9.13 -26.92 -11.09
CA GLN A 17 -10.07 -25.84 -11.35
C GLN A 17 -10.66 -25.40 -10.02
N HIS A 18 -9.92 -24.56 -9.30
CA HIS A 18 -10.51 -23.76 -8.24
C HIS A 18 -11.55 -22.82 -8.86
N ASN A 19 -12.84 -23.16 -8.75
CA ASN A 19 -13.97 -22.35 -9.22
C ASN A 19 -14.22 -21.06 -8.40
N HIS A 20 -13.22 -20.57 -7.69
CA HIS A 20 -13.31 -19.30 -6.98
C HIS A 20 -12.79 -18.17 -7.89
N PRO A 21 -13.45 -17.01 -7.93
CA PRO A 21 -12.89 -15.85 -8.61
C PRO A 21 -11.48 -15.57 -8.09
N SER A 22 -10.55 -15.28 -9.00
CA SER A 22 -9.19 -14.89 -8.62
C SER A 22 -9.26 -13.73 -7.62
N PRO A 23 -8.48 -13.76 -6.52
CA PRO A 23 -8.53 -12.71 -5.51
C PRO A 23 -8.23 -11.36 -6.15
N LEU A 24 -8.96 -10.31 -5.74
CA LEU A 24 -8.73 -8.97 -6.26
C LEU A 24 -7.25 -8.57 -6.09
N PRO A 25 -6.65 -7.87 -7.06
CA PRO A 25 -5.31 -7.33 -6.92
C PRO A 25 -5.18 -6.47 -5.66
N ARG A 26 -4.50 -6.99 -4.64
CA ARG A 26 -4.32 -6.27 -3.37
C ARG A 26 -3.20 -5.21 -3.42
N LYS A 27 -2.32 -5.33 -4.42
CA LYS A 27 -1.17 -4.44 -4.58
C LYS A 27 -1.61 -3.16 -5.28
N THR A 28 -1.26 -2.02 -4.69
CA THR A 28 -1.48 -0.71 -5.32
C THR A 28 -0.52 -0.62 -6.52
N PRO A 29 -1.00 -0.19 -7.69
CA PRO A 29 -0.16 0.08 -8.85
C PRO A 29 1.01 1.02 -8.49
N TYR A 30 2.17 0.78 -9.10
CA TYR A 30 3.41 1.49 -8.74
C TYR A 30 3.30 3.00 -8.94
N ASN A 31 2.73 3.45 -10.07
CA ASN A 31 2.52 4.85 -10.38
C ASN A 31 1.70 5.57 -9.30
N ILE A 32 0.60 4.96 -8.84
CA ILE A 32 -0.26 5.52 -7.79
C ILE A 32 0.50 5.59 -6.47
N LYS A 33 1.19 4.50 -6.10
CA LYS A 33 2.01 4.47 -4.88
C LYS A 33 3.10 5.55 -4.92
N ALA A 34 3.79 5.72 -6.05
CA ALA A 34 4.86 6.68 -6.21
C ALA A 34 4.33 8.12 -6.09
N GLN A 35 3.18 8.44 -6.69
CA GLN A 35 2.55 9.75 -6.55
C GLN A 35 2.14 10.04 -5.10
N LEU A 36 1.49 9.08 -4.43
CA LEU A 36 1.13 9.23 -3.01
C LEU A 36 2.37 9.44 -2.14
N GLN A 37 3.44 8.68 -2.38
CA GLN A 37 4.70 8.82 -1.66
C GLN A 37 5.28 10.22 -1.85
N ARG A 38 5.33 10.72 -3.10
CA ARG A 38 5.80 12.09 -3.39
C ARG A 38 4.99 13.14 -2.63
N ILE A 39 3.68 13.00 -2.52
CA ILE A 39 2.85 13.94 -1.75
C ILE A 39 3.23 13.87 -0.27
N ILE A 40 3.33 12.67 0.30
CA ILE A 40 3.72 12.46 1.72
C ILE A 40 5.12 13.06 2.00
N ASP A 41 6.06 12.90 1.07
CA ASP A 41 7.43 13.42 1.20
C ASP A 41 7.49 14.95 1.19
N ASN A 42 6.46 15.63 0.67
CA ASN A 42 6.34 17.10 0.68
C ASN A 42 5.59 17.64 1.91
N GLU A 43 5.05 16.77 2.75
CA GLU A 43 4.33 17.14 3.97
C GLU A 43 5.28 17.16 5.18
N TYR A 44 4.90 17.88 6.25
CA TYR A 44 5.64 17.84 7.51
C TYR A 44 5.36 16.53 8.28
N ILE A 45 6.20 15.52 8.06
CA ILE A 45 5.95 14.11 8.42
C ILE A 45 5.75 13.83 9.92
N LEU A 46 6.33 14.65 10.80
CA LEU A 46 6.31 14.42 12.24
C LEU A 46 4.93 14.69 12.87
N ASP A 47 4.16 15.60 12.28
CA ASP A 47 2.80 15.95 12.68
C ASP A 47 1.75 15.34 11.73
N LEU A 48 2.21 14.61 10.71
CA LEU A 48 1.35 14.06 9.69
C LEU A 48 0.59 12.85 10.24
N THR A 49 -0.72 13.00 10.38
CA THR A 49 -1.65 11.90 10.64
C THR A 49 -2.38 11.53 9.34
N THR A 50 -2.93 10.31 9.27
CA THR A 50 -3.74 9.91 8.11
C THR A 50 -4.90 10.90 7.87
N ARG A 51 -5.55 11.39 8.93
CA ARG A 51 -6.61 12.40 8.81
C ARG A 51 -6.09 13.71 8.23
N LYS A 52 -4.98 14.25 8.78
CA LYS A 52 -4.35 15.48 8.28
C LYS A 52 -3.95 15.35 6.81
N PHE A 53 -3.32 14.24 6.46
CA PHE A 53 -2.97 13.93 5.07
C PHE A 53 -4.20 13.97 4.18
N LEU A 54 -5.27 13.23 4.50
CA LEU A 54 -6.49 13.15 3.67
C LEU A 54 -7.21 14.50 3.52
N THR A 55 -7.06 15.42 4.47
CA THR A 55 -7.59 16.79 4.37
C THR A 55 -6.61 17.79 3.75
N GLY A 56 -5.37 17.37 3.46
CA GLY A 56 -4.31 18.24 2.93
C GLY A 56 -4.58 18.72 1.50
N SER A 57 -4.16 19.94 1.19
CA SER A 57 -4.41 20.57 -0.12
C SER A 57 -3.76 19.80 -1.27
N MET A 58 -2.55 19.25 -1.07
CA MET A 58 -1.85 18.48 -2.11
C MET A 58 -2.59 17.20 -2.49
N ILE A 59 -3.06 16.41 -1.51
CA ILE A 59 -3.82 15.19 -1.83
C ILE A 59 -5.18 15.53 -2.45
N GLN A 60 -5.84 16.58 -1.98
CA GLN A 60 -7.13 17.01 -2.53
C GLN A 60 -7.00 17.46 -3.99
N SER A 61 -5.92 18.19 -4.30
CA SER A 61 -5.59 18.59 -5.67
C SER A 61 -5.30 17.38 -6.55
N TYR A 62 -4.53 16.41 -6.06
CA TYR A 62 -4.24 15.17 -6.78
C TYR A 62 -5.49 14.32 -7.04
N LEU A 63 -6.40 14.27 -6.06
CA LEU A 63 -7.66 13.53 -6.16
C LEU A 63 -8.69 14.22 -7.06
N ASN A 64 -8.60 15.55 -7.21
CA ASN A 64 -9.53 16.36 -8.01
C ASN A 64 -11.01 16.06 -7.64
N GLY A 65 -11.32 16.11 -6.35
CA GLY A 65 -12.66 15.84 -5.81
C GLY A 65 -13.08 14.36 -5.78
N LYS A 66 -12.23 13.42 -6.21
CA LYS A 66 -12.52 11.98 -6.16
C LYS A 66 -12.12 11.37 -4.82
N ALA A 67 -12.78 10.28 -4.44
CA ALA A 67 -12.37 9.50 -3.29
C ALA A 67 -11.05 8.76 -3.55
N LEU A 68 -10.28 8.49 -2.51
CA LEU A 68 -9.00 7.75 -2.60
C LEU A 68 -9.19 6.33 -3.15
N SER A 69 -10.33 5.70 -2.87
CA SER A 69 -10.72 4.38 -3.40
C SER A 69 -10.87 4.38 -4.93
N ASN A 70 -11.16 5.53 -5.55
CA ASN A 70 -11.27 5.67 -7.00
C ASN A 70 -9.90 5.55 -7.68
N LEU A 71 -8.79 5.79 -6.97
CA LEU A 71 -7.45 5.54 -7.50
C LEU A 71 -7.19 4.04 -7.61
N HIS A 72 -7.48 3.29 -6.54
CA HIS A 72 -7.35 1.84 -6.51
C HIS A 72 -8.09 1.26 -5.29
N LEU A 73 -8.75 0.12 -5.45
CA LEU A 73 -9.51 -0.56 -4.39
C LEU A 73 -8.69 -0.84 -3.13
N SER A 74 -7.39 -1.11 -3.27
CA SER A 74 -6.51 -1.35 -2.12
C SER A 74 -6.35 -0.13 -1.19
N LEU A 75 -6.69 1.07 -1.66
CA LEU A 75 -6.57 2.33 -0.92
C LEU A 75 -7.87 2.71 -0.20
N ASN A 76 -8.91 1.88 -0.29
CA ASN A 76 -10.11 2.03 0.53
C ASN A 76 -9.81 1.90 2.04
N ASN A 77 -8.70 1.23 2.38
CA ASN A 77 -8.27 1.08 3.76
C ASN A 77 -7.28 2.18 4.16
N GLN A 78 -7.67 3.02 5.12
CA GLN A 78 -6.83 4.06 5.72
C GLN A 78 -5.52 3.52 6.30
N SER A 79 -5.48 2.27 6.79
CA SER A 79 -4.25 1.63 7.28
C SER A 79 -3.13 1.61 6.23
N LYS A 80 -3.47 1.62 4.94
CA LYS A 80 -2.46 1.64 3.87
C LYS A 80 -1.79 3.00 3.72
N ILE A 81 -2.55 4.08 3.91
CA ILE A 81 -2.00 5.44 3.98
C ILE A 81 -1.17 5.60 5.25
N ASN A 82 -1.68 5.12 6.39
CA ASN A 82 -0.93 5.12 7.64
C ASN A 82 0.41 4.41 7.49
N TYR A 83 0.43 3.24 6.84
CA TYR A 83 1.66 2.51 6.54
C TYR A 83 2.66 3.35 5.72
N TYR A 84 2.22 4.10 4.70
CA TYR A 84 3.12 4.96 3.93
C TYR A 84 3.68 6.10 4.76
N ILE A 85 2.85 6.73 5.59
CA ILE A 85 3.27 7.79 6.52
C ILE A 85 4.31 7.25 7.51
N GLU A 86 4.00 6.16 8.21
CA GLU A 86 4.92 5.56 9.19
C GLU A 86 6.21 5.06 8.54
N LYS A 87 6.13 4.49 7.34
CA LYS A 87 7.33 4.09 6.59
C LYS A 87 8.24 5.28 6.30
N THR A 88 7.65 6.41 5.91
CA THR A 88 8.39 7.65 5.62
C THR A 88 8.99 8.21 6.90
N ARG A 89 8.22 8.24 7.99
CA ARG A 89 8.69 8.68 9.31
C ARG A 89 9.89 7.86 9.78
N HIS A 90 9.82 6.53 9.74
CA HIS A 90 10.95 5.67 10.12
C HIS A 90 12.17 5.86 9.21
N SER A 91 11.97 6.20 7.94
CA SER A 91 13.08 6.49 7.02
C SER A 91 13.78 7.81 7.34
N GLN A 92 13.04 8.82 7.82
CA GLN A 92 13.60 10.14 8.16
C GLN A 92 14.10 10.21 9.61
N TYR A 93 13.45 9.49 10.53
CA TYR A 93 13.71 9.48 11.96
C TYR A 93 13.91 8.04 12.45
N PRO A 94 15.04 7.39 12.12
CA PRO A 94 15.26 5.97 12.38
C PRO A 94 15.31 5.62 13.87
N PHE A 95 15.59 6.59 14.75
CA PHE A 95 15.62 6.39 16.20
C PHE A 95 14.30 6.79 16.88
N GLY A 96 13.24 7.02 16.12
CA GLY A 96 11.91 7.29 16.67
C GLY A 96 11.76 8.68 17.31
N GLN A 97 12.57 9.66 16.90
CA GLN A 97 12.39 11.04 17.35
C GLN A 97 11.01 11.54 16.93
N ASN A 98 10.23 11.99 17.91
CA ASN A 98 9.02 12.77 17.67
C ASN A 98 9.33 14.27 17.74
N ILE A 99 8.33 15.11 17.43
CA ILE A 99 8.45 16.57 17.47
C ILE A 99 9.05 17.05 18.80
N LEU A 100 8.56 16.52 19.93
CA LEU A 100 9.04 16.86 21.27
C LEU A 100 10.52 16.53 21.45
N GLY A 101 10.96 15.36 21.00
CA GLY A 101 12.35 14.93 21.06
C GLY A 101 13.30 15.77 20.20
N LEU A 102 12.81 16.47 19.17
CA LEU A 102 13.65 17.41 18.42
C LEU A 102 13.80 18.75 19.14
N TYR A 103 12.74 19.26 19.77
CA TYR A 103 12.79 20.54 20.47
C TYR A 103 13.64 20.50 21.75
N THR A 104 13.79 19.34 22.39
CA THR A 104 14.58 19.20 23.63
C THR A 104 16.07 18.97 23.41
N ASN A 105 16.54 18.84 22.16
CA ASN A 105 17.95 18.65 21.80
C ASN A 105 18.60 19.91 21.17
N LEU A 106 17.91 21.05 21.24
CA LEU A 106 18.39 22.39 20.86
C LEU A 106 18.84 23.16 22.10
#